data_AF-A0A101IWV6-F1
#
_entry.id   AF-A0A101IWV6-F1
#
_cell.length_a   1.000
_cell.length_b   1.000
_cell.length_c   1.000
_cell.angle_alpha   90.00
_cell.angle_beta   90.00
_cell.angle_gamma   90.00
#
_symmetry.space_group_name_H-M   'P 1'
#
loop_
_entity.id
_entity.type
_entity.pdbx_description
1 polymer ?
#
loop_
_entity_poly.entity_id
_entity_poly.type
_entity_poly.pdbx_seq_one_letter_code
_entity_poly.pdbx_strand_id
1 'polypeptide(L)'
;MQSMSSIKIATGVKDRLNGLKEHPRETYSDVIERLVNELATDTHDQPPFQIPLLYVRIRDTIHTLDHPIDLSCERDNEDFILYNHEFHLLATAPNLHEALVEITDEFEENWKDYVEQDIHKLSSGAQLFRQKLISLIPEEI
;
A
#
# COMPACT_ATOMS: atom_id res chain seq x y z
N MET A 1 25.56 -6.28 -9.03
CA MET A 1 24.60 -7.29 -9.51
C MET A 1 23.33 -7.10 -8.72
N GLN A 2 22.28 -6.50 -9.31
CA GLN A 2 21.00 -6.31 -8.62
C GLN A 2 20.27 -7.65 -8.56
N SER A 3 19.89 -8.06 -7.35
CA SER A 3 19.12 -9.27 -7.09
C SER A 3 17.70 -9.07 -7.64
N MET A 4 17.37 -9.77 -8.73
CA MET A 4 15.98 -9.80 -9.23
C MET A 4 15.17 -10.71 -8.31
N SER A 5 14.39 -10.13 -7.40
CA SER A 5 13.36 -10.83 -6.65
C SER A 5 12.24 -11.24 -7.62
N SER A 6 12.16 -12.53 -7.96
CA SER A 6 11.07 -13.03 -8.79
C SER A 6 9.81 -13.20 -7.95
N ILE A 7 8.84 -12.32 -8.12
CA ILE A 7 7.50 -12.48 -7.55
C ILE A 7 6.78 -13.60 -8.32
N LYS A 8 6.29 -14.63 -7.61
CA LYS A 8 5.47 -15.68 -8.23
C LYS A 8 4.08 -15.13 -8.54
N ILE A 9 3.82 -14.84 -9.81
CA ILE A 9 2.50 -14.43 -10.29
C ILE A 9 1.67 -15.69 -10.58
N ALA A 10 0.43 -15.72 -10.09
CA ALA A 10 -0.52 -16.80 -10.37
C ALA A 10 -0.74 -16.94 -11.89
N THR A 11 -0.83 -18.17 -12.40
CA THR A 11 -0.90 -18.47 -13.84
C THR A 11 -2.00 -17.68 -14.56
N GLY A 12 -3.18 -17.55 -13.95
CA GLY A 12 -4.30 -16.79 -14.54
C GLY A 12 -4.02 -15.29 -14.68
N VAL A 13 -3.22 -14.70 -13.78
CA VAL A 13 -2.81 -13.29 -13.88
C VAL A 13 -1.74 -13.14 -14.96
N LYS A 14 -0.83 -14.12 -15.08
CA LYS A 14 0.20 -14.15 -16.12
C LYS A 14 -0.40 -14.21 -17.53
N ASP A 15 -1.44 -15.02 -17.72
CA ASP A 15 -2.11 -15.15 -19.02
C ASP A 15 -2.85 -13.86 -19.41
N ARG A 16 -3.49 -13.19 -18.44
CA ARG A 16 -4.12 -11.87 -18.65
C ARG A 16 -3.09 -10.80 -19.00
N LEU A 17 -1.99 -10.72 -18.24
CA LEU A 17 -0.91 -9.76 -18.51
C LEU A 17 -0.25 -9.99 -19.87
N ASN A 18 -0.10 -11.25 -20.29
CA ASN A 18 0.40 -11.57 -21.63
C ASN A 18 -0.56 -11.12 -22.74
N GLY A 19 -1.87 -11.24 -22.55
CA GLY A 19 -2.87 -10.79 -23.51
C GLY A 19 -2.99 -9.26 -23.62
N LEU A 20 -2.49 -8.53 -22.62
CA LEU A 20 -2.47 -7.06 -22.58
C LEU A 20 -1.18 -6.45 -23.13
N LYS A 21 -0.18 -7.27 -23.48
CA LYS A 21 1.06 -6.78 -24.09
C LYS A 21 0.78 -6.21 -25.47
N GLU A 22 1.17 -4.97 -25.69
CA GLU A 22 1.10 -4.34 -27.01
C GLU A 22 2.36 -4.62 -27.83
N HIS A 23 3.48 -4.90 -27.15
CA HIS A 23 4.75 -5.20 -27.79
C HIS A 23 5.37 -6.51 -27.26
N PRO A 24 5.96 -7.36 -28.12
CA PRO A 24 6.55 -8.65 -27.71
C PRO A 24 7.68 -8.54 -26.67
N ARG A 25 8.29 -7.36 -26.53
CA ARG A 25 9.38 -7.08 -25.57
C ARG A 25 8.93 -6.36 -24.30
N GLU A 26 7.65 -5.99 -24.20
CA GLU A 26 7.09 -5.34 -23.02
C GLU A 26 7.16 -6.30 -21.83
N THR A 27 7.71 -5.84 -20.71
CA THR A 27 7.75 -6.60 -19.45
C THR A 27 6.42 -6.49 -18.72
N TYR A 28 6.19 -7.32 -17.71
CA TYR A 28 4.96 -7.21 -16.91
C TYR A 28 4.88 -5.91 -16.13
N SER A 29 6.03 -5.39 -15.68
CA SER A 29 6.11 -4.08 -15.04
C SER A 29 5.69 -2.98 -16.01
N ASP A 30 6.17 -3.03 -17.26
CA ASP A 30 5.80 -2.04 -18.29
C ASP A 30 4.29 -2.09 -18.60
N VAL A 31 3.69 -3.28 -18.69
CA VAL A 31 2.24 -3.44 -18.88
C VAL A 31 1.46 -2.86 -17.70
N ILE A 32 1.89 -3.13 -16.45
CA ILE A 32 1.23 -2.60 -15.25
C ILE A 32 1.35 -1.08 -15.22
N GLU A 33 2.54 -0.54 -15.47
CA GLU A 33 2.81 0.88 -15.49
C GLU A 33 1.98 1.58 -16.58
N ARG A 34 1.87 1.00 -17.76
CA ARG A 34 1.01 1.51 -18.82
C ARG A 34 -0.47 1.47 -18.45
N LEU A 35 -0.98 0.37 -17.89
CA LEU A 35 -2.38 0.29 -17.47
C LEU A 35 -2.70 1.33 -16.38
N VAL A 36 -1.80 1.53 -15.43
CA VAL A 36 -1.92 2.56 -14.40
C VAL A 36 -1.89 3.96 -15.02
N ASN A 37 -0.99 4.19 -15.98
CA ASN A 37 -0.89 5.47 -16.68
C ASN A 37 -2.09 5.75 -17.59
N GLU A 38 -2.61 4.75 -18.32
CA GLU A 38 -3.80 4.87 -19.16
C GLU A 38 -5.04 5.15 -18.32
N LEU A 39 -5.17 4.50 -17.16
CA LEU A 39 -6.20 4.84 -16.17
C LEU A 39 -6.02 6.27 -15.66
N ALA A 40 -4.79 6.75 -15.52
CA ALA A 40 -4.47 8.07 -15.00
C ALA A 40 -4.44 9.21 -16.03
N THR A 41 -4.45 8.95 -17.35
CA THR A 41 -4.26 9.99 -18.38
C THR A 41 -5.51 10.77 -18.79
N ASP A 42 -6.69 10.44 -18.25
CA ASP A 42 -7.90 11.24 -18.48
C ASP A 42 -8.50 11.72 -17.17
N THR A 43 -8.46 13.04 -16.98
CA THR A 43 -9.26 13.91 -16.09
C THR A 43 -8.75 14.23 -14.68
N HIS A 44 -8.65 15.55 -14.41
CA HIS A 44 -8.59 16.22 -13.10
C HIS A 44 -9.80 15.92 -12.16
N ASP A 45 -10.58 14.88 -12.45
CA ASP A 45 -11.86 14.56 -11.80
C ASP A 45 -12.08 13.04 -11.67
N GLN A 46 -11.04 12.22 -11.84
CA GLN A 46 -11.19 10.79 -11.55
C GLN A 46 -11.43 10.60 -10.05
N PRO A 47 -12.51 9.90 -9.67
CA PRO A 47 -12.73 9.58 -8.28
C PRO A 47 -11.53 8.78 -7.76
N PRO A 48 -11.11 8.99 -6.50
CA PRO A 48 -10.05 8.21 -5.91
C PRO A 48 -10.34 6.72 -6.10
N PHE A 49 -9.39 6.00 -6.67
CA PHE A 49 -9.50 4.55 -6.76
C PHE A 49 -9.00 3.92 -5.46
N GLN A 50 -9.59 2.79 -5.08
CA GLN A 50 -9.29 2.14 -3.82
C GLN A 50 -8.25 1.04 -4.01
N ILE A 51 -7.24 1.00 -3.14
CA ILE A 51 -6.21 -0.03 -3.10
C ILE A 51 -6.29 -0.74 -1.74
N PRO A 52 -6.55 -2.05 -1.70
CA PRO A 52 -6.55 -2.78 -0.44
C PRO A 52 -5.11 -3.04 0.04
N LEU A 53 -4.73 -2.45 1.17
CA LEU A 53 -3.48 -2.78 1.86
C LEU A 53 -3.69 -4.06 2.67
N LEU A 54 -3.06 -5.14 2.21
CA LEU A 54 -3.19 -6.48 2.80
C LEU A 54 -2.05 -6.84 3.74
N TYR A 55 -0.90 -6.21 3.56
CA TYR A 55 0.33 -6.52 4.26
C TYR A 55 0.95 -5.25 4.80
N VAL A 56 1.50 -5.35 6.01
CA VAL A 56 2.24 -4.27 6.66
C VAL A 56 3.55 -4.82 7.20
N ARG A 57 4.53 -3.93 7.41
CA ARG A 57 5.81 -4.28 8.03
C ARG A 57 5.80 -3.81 9.47
N ILE A 58 6.17 -4.68 10.39
CA ILE A 58 6.39 -4.38 11.81
C ILE A 58 7.69 -5.05 12.23
N ARG A 59 8.69 -4.26 12.66
CA ARG A 59 10.02 -4.74 13.07
C ARG A 59 10.65 -5.65 12.01
N ASP A 60 10.68 -5.17 10.77
CA ASP A 60 11.18 -5.90 9.60
C ASP A 60 10.48 -7.25 9.30
N THR A 61 9.36 -7.53 9.96
CA THR A 61 8.53 -8.71 9.70
C THR A 61 7.27 -8.30 8.94
N ILE A 62 6.93 -9.04 7.89
CA ILE A 62 5.71 -8.79 7.12
C ILE A 62 4.55 -9.51 7.81
N HIS A 63 3.54 -8.74 8.19
CA HIS A 63 2.30 -9.24 8.76
C HIS A 63 1.17 -9.12 7.75
N THR A 64 0.32 -10.15 7.69
CA THR A 64 -0.95 -10.10 6.93
C THR A 64 -2.02 -9.52 7.84
N LEU A 65 -2.79 -8.57 7.34
CA LEU A 65 -3.90 -7.98 8.08
C LEU A 65 -5.11 -8.93 8.10
N ASP A 66 -5.87 -8.94 9.20
CA ASP A 66 -7.11 -9.72 9.29
C ASP A 66 -8.17 -9.20 8.31
N HIS A 67 -8.24 -7.87 8.16
CA HIS A 67 -9.05 -7.19 7.17
C HIS A 67 -8.18 -6.18 6.39
N PRO A 68 -8.35 -6.05 5.07
CA PRO A 68 -7.62 -5.06 4.29
C PRO A 68 -7.94 -3.65 4.76
N ILE A 69 -6.94 -2.76 4.75
CA ILE A 69 -7.18 -1.32 4.88
C ILE A 69 -7.42 -0.78 3.47
N ASP A 70 -8.60 -0.23 3.21
CA ASP A 70 -8.89 0.43 1.94
C ASP A 70 -8.18 1.80 1.91
N LEU A 71 -7.18 1.91 1.03
CA LEU A 71 -6.45 3.14 0.76
C LEU A 71 -7.11 3.88 -0.40
N SER A 72 -7.42 5.15 -0.20
CA SER A 72 -7.74 6.04 -1.32
C SER A 72 -6.45 6.41 -2.04
N CYS A 73 -6.46 6.27 -3.37
CA CYS A 73 -5.38 6.73 -4.23
C CYS A 73 -5.87 7.87 -5.11
N GLU A 74 -5.16 8.99 -5.05
CA GLU A 74 -5.35 10.14 -5.91
C GLU A 74 -4.05 10.43 -6.66
N ARG A 75 -4.16 11.10 -7.80
CA ARG A 75 -3.00 11.63 -8.52
C ARG A 75 -3.09 13.15 -8.48
N ASP A 76 -2.11 13.79 -7.88
CA ASP A 76 -1.96 15.24 -7.88
C ASP A 76 -0.66 15.61 -8.60
N ASN A 77 -0.78 16.30 -9.72
CA ASN A 77 0.34 16.58 -10.63
C ASN A 77 1.11 15.31 -11.05
N GLU A 78 2.37 15.20 -10.64
CA GLU A 78 3.26 14.08 -10.95
C GLU A 78 3.28 13.01 -9.86
N ASP A 79 2.61 13.24 -8.71
CA ASP A 79 2.67 12.38 -7.55
C ASP A 79 1.39 11.56 -7.32
N PHE A 80 1.57 10.36 -6.81
CA PHE A 80 0.52 9.53 -6.24
C PHE A 80 0.39 9.85 -4.76
N ILE A 81 -0.84 10.17 -4.33
CA ILE A 81 -1.20 10.37 -2.93
C ILE A 81 -2.01 9.15 -2.48
N LEU A 82 -1.47 8.39 -1.55
CA LEU A 82 -2.17 7.28 -0.89
C LEU A 82 -2.56 7.71 0.51
N TYR A 83 -3.81 7.49 0.91
CA TYR A 83 -4.22 7.86 2.26
C TYR A 83 -5.34 6.99 2.82
N ASN A 84 -5.37 6.91 4.15
CA ASN A 84 -6.47 6.40 4.93
C ASN A 84 -6.60 7.21 6.23
N HIS A 85 -7.72 7.91 6.39
CA HIS A 85 -7.93 8.77 7.56
C HIS A 85 -8.18 8.00 8.85
N GLU A 86 -8.70 6.78 8.78
CA GLU A 86 -8.99 5.99 9.98
C GLU A 86 -7.72 5.55 10.71
N PHE A 87 -6.69 5.20 9.94
CA PHE A 87 -5.39 4.71 10.44
C PHE A 87 -4.28 5.76 10.34
N HIS A 88 -4.63 7.03 10.07
CA HIS A 88 -3.68 8.13 9.92
C HIS A 88 -2.52 7.76 8.99
N LEU A 89 -2.87 7.26 7.80
CA LEU A 89 -1.92 6.93 6.74
C LEU A 89 -2.03 7.99 5.62
N LEU A 90 -0.89 8.48 5.18
CA LEU A 90 -0.62 9.39 4.09
C LEU A 90 0.81 9.16 3.53
N ALA A 91 0.89 8.73 2.27
CA ALA A 91 2.13 8.69 1.51
C ALA A 91 2.00 9.50 0.22
N THR A 92 3.13 10.05 -0.26
CA THR A 92 3.15 10.84 -1.50
C THR A 92 4.45 10.62 -2.24
N ALA A 93 4.37 10.04 -3.44
CA ALA A 93 5.54 9.70 -4.22
C ALA A 93 5.28 9.74 -5.74
N PRO A 94 6.32 9.91 -6.57
CA PRO A 94 6.18 10.06 -8.02
C PRO A 94 5.70 8.79 -8.73
N ASN A 95 5.67 7.65 -8.05
CA ASN A 95 5.09 6.42 -8.57
C ASN A 95 4.40 5.60 -7.47
N LEU A 96 3.43 4.79 -7.89
CA LEU A 96 2.60 4.00 -6.99
C LEU A 96 3.41 3.00 -6.15
N HIS A 97 4.50 2.45 -6.68
CA HIS A 97 5.34 1.52 -5.93
C HIS A 97 6.02 2.21 -4.74
N GLU A 98 6.63 3.37 -4.97
CA GLU A 98 7.22 4.18 -3.90
C GLU A 98 6.17 4.61 -2.88
N ALA A 99 4.99 5.05 -3.33
CA ALA A 99 3.90 5.44 -2.42
C ALA A 99 3.44 4.26 -1.55
N LEU A 100 3.38 3.04 -2.11
CA LEU A 100 3.02 1.83 -1.36
C LEU A 100 4.11 1.41 -0.36
N VAL A 101 5.39 1.66 -0.65
CA VAL A 101 6.48 1.44 0.31
C VAL A 101 6.38 2.46 1.44
N GLU A 102 6.24 3.74 1.11
CA GLU A 102 6.14 4.81 2.10
C GLU A 102 4.93 4.65 3.03
N ILE A 103 3.76 4.25 2.51
CA ILE A 103 2.58 4.06 3.36
C ILE A 103 2.73 2.87 4.32
N THR A 104 3.51 1.85 3.94
CA THR A 104 3.85 0.76 4.86
C THR A 104 4.87 1.18 5.91
N ASP A 105 5.77 2.10 5.58
CA ASP A 105 6.73 2.67 6.53
C ASP A 105 6.01 3.57 7.54
N GLU A 106 5.07 4.40 7.09
CA GLU A 106 4.24 5.23 7.96
C GLU A 106 3.35 4.38 8.90
N PHE A 107 2.84 3.24 8.43
CA PHE A 107 2.16 2.29 9.32
C PHE A 107 3.10 1.80 10.43
N GLU A 108 4.36 1.49 10.10
CA GLU A 108 5.37 1.04 11.06
C GLU A 108 5.73 2.17 12.06
N GLU A 109 5.81 3.42 11.62
CA GLU A 109 5.99 4.58 12.48
C GLU A 109 4.81 4.75 13.44
N ASN A 110 3.58 4.67 12.96
CA ASN A 110 2.38 4.66 13.80
C ASN A 110 2.43 3.50 14.82
N TRP A 111 2.84 2.30 14.41
CA TRP A 111 2.98 1.18 15.35
C TRP A 111 3.96 1.50 16.48
N LYS A 112 5.13 2.06 16.14
CA LYS A 112 6.16 2.47 17.10
C LYS A 112 5.66 3.56 18.05
N ASP A 113 4.92 4.54 17.54
CA ASP A 113 4.48 5.71 18.31
C ASP A 113 3.27 5.44 19.21
N TYR A 114 2.45 4.41 18.91
CA TYR A 114 1.23 4.13 19.66
C TYR A 114 1.21 2.75 20.34
N VAL A 115 1.77 1.73 19.70
CA VAL A 115 1.71 0.34 20.22
C VAL A 115 2.93 0.01 21.07
N GLU A 116 4.12 0.46 20.67
CA GLU A 116 5.35 0.16 21.42
C GLU A 116 5.57 1.09 22.61
N GLN A 117 4.90 2.23 22.64
CA GLN A 117 4.98 3.16 23.76
C GLN A 117 4.29 2.61 25.01
N ASP A 118 4.75 3.12 26.15
CA ASP A 118 4.09 2.91 27.45
C ASP A 118 2.68 3.51 27.42
N ILE A 119 1.67 2.68 27.65
CA ILE A 119 0.26 3.06 27.60
C ILE A 119 -0.08 4.22 28.54
N HIS A 120 0.62 4.35 29.67
CA HIS A 120 0.39 5.41 30.64
C HIS A 120 0.91 6.78 30.19
N LYS A 121 1.76 6.80 29.14
CA LYS A 121 2.25 8.03 28.51
C LYS A 121 1.36 8.48 27.34
N LEU A 122 0.44 7.63 26.90
CA LEU A 122 -0.49 7.92 25.81
C LEU A 122 -1.71 8.67 26.34
N SER A 123 -2.17 9.65 25.57
CA SER A 123 -3.48 10.27 25.80
C SER A 123 -4.60 9.25 25.60
N SER A 124 -5.80 9.51 26.14
CA SER A 124 -6.95 8.61 25.94
C SER A 124 -7.27 8.38 24.47
N GLY A 125 -7.11 9.39 23.61
CA GLY A 125 -7.28 9.24 22.16
C GLY A 125 -6.22 8.33 21.53
N ALA A 126 -4.95 8.49 21.94
CA ALA A 126 -3.85 7.64 21.49
C ALA A 126 -4.01 6.18 21.97
N GLN A 127 -4.57 5.96 23.16
CA GLN A 127 -4.90 4.62 23.64
C GLN A 127 -5.99 3.95 22.80
N LEU A 128 -7.03 4.70 22.39
CA LEU A 128 -8.06 4.18 21.48
C LEU A 128 -7.47 3.85 20.10
N PHE A 129 -6.63 4.73 19.57
CA PHE A 129 -5.96 4.50 18.29
C PHE A 129 -5.03 3.28 18.33
N ARG A 130 -4.27 3.11 19.42
CA ARG A 130 -3.48 1.89 19.69
C ARG A 130 -4.34 0.63 19.59
N GLN A 131 -5.52 0.60 20.21
CA GLN A 131 -6.39 -0.58 20.16
C GLN A 131 -6.85 -0.88 18.73
N LYS A 132 -7.14 0.15 17.92
CA LYS A 132 -7.44 -0.02 16.50
C LYS A 132 -6.28 -0.64 15.73
N LEU A 133 -5.06 -0.14 15.91
CA LEU A 133 -3.87 -0.69 15.25
C LEU A 133 -3.63 -2.15 15.62
N ILE A 134 -3.71 -2.48 16.91
CA ILE A 134 -3.55 -3.86 17.39
C ILE A 134 -4.61 -4.78 16.77
N SER A 135 -5.85 -4.32 16.65
CA SER A 135 -6.95 -5.13 16.11
C SER A 135 -6.81 -5.53 14.63
N LEU A 136 -5.91 -4.87 13.89
CA LEU A 136 -5.61 -5.22 12.51
C LEU A 136 -4.76 -6.48 12.37
N ILE A 137 -4.01 -6.84 13.41
CA ILE A 137 -3.11 -7.98 13.40
C ILE A 137 -3.81 -9.15 14.09
N PRO A 138 -4.00 -10.29 13.42
CA PRO A 138 -4.60 -11.46 14.06
C PRO A 138 -3.70 -11.93 15.22
N GLU A 139 -4.30 -12.25 16.38
CA GLU A 139 -3.57 -12.92 17.46
C GLU A 139 -3.09 -14.28 16.93
N GLU A 140 -1.80 -14.58 17.10
CA GLU A 140 -1.30 -15.94 16.90
C GLU A 140 -2.02 -16.86 17.90
N ILE A 141 -2.91 -17.74 17.40
CA ILE A 141 -3.57 -18.80 18.18
C ILE A 141 -2.57 -19.92 18.49
#